data_AF-A0AAU8RU12-F1
#
_entry.id   AF-A0AAU8RU12-F1
#
_cell.length_a   1.000
_cell.length_b   1.000
_cell.length_c   1.000
_cell.angle_alpha   90.00
_cell.angle_beta   90.00
_cell.angle_gamma   90.00
#
_symmetry.space_group_name_H-M   'P 1'
#
loop_
_entity.id
_entity.type
_entity.pdbx_description
1 polymer ?
#
loop_
_entity_poly.entity_id
_entity_poly.type
_entity_poly.pdbx_seq_one_letter_code
_entity_poly.pdbx_strand_id
1 'polypeptide(L)'
;MSQFAKLFEFEDLGQVLIKLDDGDDGPEVRTYFVPDGFGVCSIAMTFKPDAQDGEWLKAEKAFAMIDREKARVLVSEALATIPTGLSA
;
A
#
# COMPACT_ATOMS: atom_id res chain seq x y z
N MET A 1 2.64 17.29 13.55
CA MET A 1 1.69 16.41 12.83
C MET A 1 2.44 15.16 12.43
N SER A 2 1.89 13.97 12.70
CA SER A 2 2.48 12.69 12.28
C SER A 2 2.39 12.56 10.75
N GLN A 3 3.37 11.93 10.12
CA GLN A 3 3.28 11.63 8.68
C GLN A 3 2.18 10.60 8.45
N PHE A 4 1.25 10.89 7.54
CA PHE A 4 0.19 9.96 7.15
C PHE A 4 0.46 9.30 5.78
N ALA A 5 1.46 9.80 5.05
CA ALA A 5 1.82 9.32 3.72
C ALA A 5 3.35 9.27 3.53
N LYS A 6 3.78 8.30 2.74
CA LYS A 6 5.14 8.10 2.26
C LYS A 6 5.09 8.01 0.74
N LEU A 7 5.95 8.78 0.08
CA LEU A 7 6.08 8.77 -1.37
C LEU A 7 7.48 8.25 -1.73
N PHE A 8 7.53 7.24 -2.59
CA PHE A 8 8.76 6.66 -3.09
C PHE A 8 8.77 6.71 -4.61
N GLU A 9 9.96 6.89 -5.19
CA GLU A 9 10.19 6.81 -6.61
C GLU A 9 11.20 5.69 -6.92
N PHE A 10 10.86 4.89 -7.92
CA PHE A 10 11.67 3.80 -8.43
C PHE A 10 11.81 3.96 -9.94
N GLU A 11 12.99 3.68 -10.47
CA GLU A 11 13.25 3.81 -11.91
C GLU A 11 12.38 2.86 -12.74
N ASP A 12 12.06 1.68 -12.20
CA ASP A 12 11.31 0.62 -12.88
C ASP A 12 9.83 0.52 -12.49
N LEU A 13 9.43 1.07 -11.33
CA LEU A 13 8.04 1.03 -10.85
C LEU A 13 7.35 2.39 -10.89
N GLY A 14 8.10 3.45 -11.19
CA GLY A 14 7.62 4.82 -11.11
C GLY A 14 7.32 5.25 -9.67
N GLN A 15 6.23 6.00 -9.51
CA GLN A 15 5.81 6.56 -8.24
C GLN A 15 4.95 5.57 -7.44
N VAL A 16 5.30 5.41 -6.17
CA VAL A 16 4.57 4.59 -5.21
C VAL A 16 4.16 5.45 -4.02
N LEU A 17 2.87 5.56 -3.78
CA LEU A 17 2.30 6.27 -2.63
C LEU A 17 1.80 5.25 -1.61
N ILE A 18 2.26 5.34 -0.37
CA ILE A 18 1.73 4.57 0.75
C ILE A 18 1.11 5.54 1.73
N LYS A 19 -0.13 5.31 2.15
CA LYS A 19 -0.79 6.18 3.13
C LYS A 19 -1.60 5.39 4.13
N LEU A 20 -1.73 5.95 5.33
CA LEU A 20 -2.80 5.60 6.25
C LEU A 20 -4.12 6.08 5.66
N ASP A 21 -5.15 5.27 5.80
CA ASP A 21 -6.51 5.61 5.41
C ASP A 21 -7.52 5.11 6.44
N ASP A 22 -8.69 5.76 6.45
CA ASP A 22 -9.88 5.28 7.14
C ASP A 22 -10.76 4.59 6.08
N GLY A 23 -10.62 3.26 5.97
CA GLY A 23 -11.37 2.46 5.02
C GLY A 23 -12.72 2.02 5.58
N ASP A 24 -13.56 1.43 4.71
CA ASP A 24 -14.92 1.00 5.09
C ASP A 24 -14.94 -0.05 6.23
N ASP A 25 -13.87 -0.84 6.34
CA ASP A 25 -13.70 -1.92 7.34
C ASP A 25 -12.77 -1.51 8.51
N GLY A 26 -12.46 -0.22 8.66
CA GLY A 26 -11.55 0.31 9.66
C GLY A 26 -10.23 0.83 9.07
N PRO A 27 -9.23 1.14 9.91
CA PRO A 27 -8.00 1.74 9.47
C PRO A 27 -7.19 0.78 8.60
N GLU A 28 -6.56 1.35 7.58
CA GLU A 28 -5.79 0.59 6.61
C GLU A 28 -4.49 1.31 6.23
N VAL A 29 -3.55 0.51 5.71
CA VAL A 29 -2.40 1.04 4.98
C VAL A 29 -2.62 0.73 3.51
N ARG A 30 -2.78 1.79 2.71
CA ARG A 30 -3.05 1.68 1.28
C ARG A 30 -1.83 2.06 0.45
N THR A 31 -1.47 1.19 -0.49
CA THR A 31 -0.37 1.39 -1.45
C THR A 31 -0.96 1.63 -2.83
N TYR A 32 -0.57 2.74 -3.47
CA TYR A 32 -0.94 3.11 -4.83
C TYR A 32 0.28 3.03 -5.74
N PHE A 33 0.07 2.55 -6.96
CA PHE A 33 1.09 2.41 -7.99
C PHE A 33 0.41 2.34 -9.37
N VAL A 34 1.17 2.53 -10.44
CA VAL A 34 0.66 2.46 -11.82
C VAL A 34 1.36 1.32 -12.55
N PRO A 35 0.70 0.17 -12.77
CA PRO A 35 1.21 -0.88 -13.63
C PRO A 35 1.17 -0.48 -15.10
N ASP A 36 2.08 -1.02 -15.90
CA ASP A 36 2.06 -0.86 -17.36
C ASP A 36 0.75 -1.36 -17.97
N GLY A 37 0.11 -0.51 -18.78
CA GLY A 37 -1.15 -0.84 -19.45
C GLY A 37 -2.40 -0.71 -18.56
N PHE A 38 -2.26 -0.25 -17.31
CA PHE A 38 -3.36 -0.01 -16.38
C PHE A 38 -3.40 1.45 -15.93
N GLY A 39 -4.51 1.84 -15.30
CA GLY A 39 -4.59 3.10 -14.55
C GLY A 39 -3.90 3.00 -13.18
N VAL A 40 -4.16 3.98 -12.31
CA VAL A 40 -3.71 3.90 -10.91
C VAL A 40 -4.38 2.70 -10.23
N CYS A 41 -3.57 1.75 -9.77
CA CYS A 41 -3.99 0.62 -8.96
C CYS A 41 -3.69 0.89 -7.49
N SER A 42 -4.44 0.23 -6.61
CA SER A 42 -4.17 0.27 -5.17
C SER A 42 -4.39 -1.07 -4.51
N ILE A 43 -3.57 -1.39 -3.51
CA ILE A 43 -3.79 -2.49 -2.56
C ILE A 43 -3.99 -1.91 -1.17
N ALA A 44 -4.83 -2.56 -0.36
CA ALA A 44 -5.12 -2.15 1.00
C ALA A 44 -4.78 -3.26 1.99
N MET A 45 -4.05 -2.91 3.05
CA MET A 45 -3.84 -3.75 4.22
C MET A 45 -4.77 -3.25 5.32
N THR A 46 -5.89 -3.96 5.52
CA THR A 46 -6.93 -3.60 6.51
C THR A 46 -6.63 -4.18 7.88
N PHE A 47 -6.80 -3.40 8.95
CA PHE A 47 -6.58 -3.85 10.32
C PHE A 47 -7.92 -4.04 11.04
N LYS A 48 -8.29 -5.29 11.27
CA LYS A 48 -9.55 -5.65 11.93
C LYS A 48 -9.45 -5.58 13.46
N PRO A 49 -10.60 -5.41 14.15
CA PRO A 49 -10.63 -5.41 15.60
C PRO A 49 -10.13 -6.75 16.13
N ASP A 50 -9.19 -6.72 17.07
CA ASP A 50 -8.85 -7.89 17.90
C ASP A 50 -8.64 -7.48 19.36
N ALA A 51 -8.37 -8.46 20.22
CA ALA A 51 -8.30 -8.29 21.66
C ALA A 51 -6.99 -7.68 22.21
N GLN A 52 -5.97 -7.38 21.38
CA GLN A 52 -4.63 -7.01 21.86
C GLN A 52 -4.27 -5.53 21.65
N ASP A 53 -4.48 -4.98 20.45
CA ASP A 53 -4.07 -3.62 20.07
C ASP A 53 -5.22 -2.93 19.32
N GLY A 54 -5.40 -1.62 19.53
CA GLY A 54 -6.34 -0.81 18.75
C GLY A 54 -5.95 -0.82 17.26
N GLU A 55 -6.93 -0.94 16.38
CA GLU A 55 -6.74 -1.10 14.92
C GLU A 55 -5.85 0.00 14.34
N TRP A 56 -6.05 1.24 14.78
CA TRP A 56 -5.26 2.40 14.36
C TRP A 56 -3.79 2.29 14.78
N LEU A 57 -3.51 1.80 15.99
CA LEU A 57 -2.14 1.63 16.45
C LEU A 57 -1.41 0.58 15.61
N LYS A 58 -2.11 -0.47 15.15
CA LYS A 58 -1.54 -1.46 14.23
C LYS A 58 -1.28 -0.87 12.85
N ALA A 59 -2.23 -0.12 12.32
CA ALA A 59 -2.07 0.56 11.03
C ALA A 59 -0.88 1.53 11.09
N GLU A 60 -0.76 2.33 12.14
CA GLU A 60 0.36 3.25 12.36
C GLU A 60 1.70 2.52 12.50
N LYS A 61 1.76 1.41 13.27
CA LYS A 61 2.96 0.58 13.38
C LYS A 61 3.36 -0.01 12.03
N ALA A 62 2.40 -0.57 11.28
CA ALA A 62 2.64 -1.12 9.96
C ALA A 62 3.12 -0.04 8.98
N PHE A 63 2.45 1.10 8.94
CA PHE A 63 2.85 2.26 8.15
C PHE A 63 4.27 2.71 8.50
N ALA A 64 4.60 2.85 9.79
CA ALA A 64 5.92 3.27 10.25
C ALA A 64 7.02 2.32 9.76
N MET A 65 6.75 1.01 9.76
CA MET A 65 7.68 -0.03 9.32
C MET A 65 7.91 -0.10 7.81
N ILE A 66 7.07 0.54 6.99
CA ILE A 66 7.25 0.51 5.53
C ILE A 66 8.31 1.53 5.12
N ASP A 67 9.46 1.03 4.72
CA ASP A 67 10.52 1.79 4.07
C ASP A 67 10.47 1.59 2.55
N ARG A 68 11.47 2.12 1.85
CA ARG A 68 11.59 2.01 0.40
C ARG A 68 11.67 0.55 -0.07
N GLU A 69 12.33 -0.32 0.67
CA GLU A 69 12.50 -1.73 0.28
C GLU A 69 11.17 -2.48 0.40
N LYS A 70 10.47 -2.32 1.53
CA LYS A 70 9.14 -2.93 1.70
C LYS A 70 8.11 -2.37 0.74
N ALA A 71 8.16 -1.06 0.44
CA ALA A 71 7.29 -0.46 -0.58
C ALA A 71 7.46 -1.14 -1.94
N ARG A 72 8.71 -1.43 -2.33
CA ARG A 72 9.01 -2.18 -3.55
C ARG A 72 8.42 -3.58 -3.50
N VAL A 73 8.64 -4.32 -2.42
CA VAL A 73 8.13 -5.70 -2.26
C VAL A 73 6.60 -5.73 -2.40
N LEU A 74 5.89 -4.83 -1.69
CA LEU A 74 4.43 -4.73 -1.75
C LEU A 74 3.91 -4.53 -3.20
N VAL A 75 4.57 -3.67 -3.98
CA VAL A 75 4.20 -3.43 -5.37
C VAL A 75 4.58 -4.61 -6.25
N SER A 76 5.76 -5.21 -6.08
CA SER A 76 6.18 -6.38 -6.86
C SER A 76 5.26 -7.58 -6.65
N GLU A 77 4.84 -7.84 -5.41
CA GLU A 77 3.86 -8.89 -5.10
C GLU A 77 2.50 -8.59 -5.74
N ALA A 78 2.04 -7.35 -5.68
CA ALA A 78 0.80 -6.95 -6.34
C ALA A 78 0.88 -7.15 -7.86
N LEU A 79 1.96 -6.70 -8.50
CA LEU A 79 2.20 -6.86 -9.93
C LEU A 79 2.22 -8.34 -10.36
N ALA A 80 2.78 -9.23 -9.54
CA ALA A 80 2.81 -10.67 -9.83
C ALA A 80 1.41 -11.32 -9.85
N THR A 81 0.40 -10.68 -9.24
CA THR A 81 -0.99 -11.14 -9.25
C THR A 81 -1.85 -10.53 -10.36
N ILE A 82 -1.35 -9.49 -11.03
CA ILE A 82 -2.05 -8.88 -12.17
C ILE A 82 -1.90 -9.82 -13.38
N PRO A 83 -3.00 -10.27 -14.00
CA PRO A 83 -2.93 -11.10 -15.19
C PRO A 83 -2.18 -10.36 -16.30
N THR A 84 -1.04 -10.90 -16.73
CA THR A 84 -0.27 -10.40 -17.87
C THR A 84 -1.01 -10.76 -19.15
N GLY A 85 -2.02 -9.98 -19.54
CA GLY A 85 -2.79 -10.33 -20.74
C GLY A 85 -3.99 -9.45 -21.10
N LEU A 86 -4.23 -8.33 -20.42
CA LEU A 86 -5.15 -7.31 -20.95
C LEU A 86 -4.43 -6.46 -22.00
N SER A 87 -3.89 -7.13 -23.02
CA SER A 87 -3.56 -6.49 -24.29
C SER A 87 -4.88 -6.03 -24.88
N ALA A 88 -5.08 -4.72 -24.96
CA ALA A 88 -6.10 -4.14 -25.84
C ALA A 88 -5.80 -4.47 -27.31
#